data_AF-A0A1H7FR88-F1
#
_entry.id   AF-A0A1H7FR88-F1
#
_cell.length_a   1.000
_cell.length_b   1.000
_cell.length_c   1.000
_cell.angle_alpha   90.00
_cell.angle_beta   90.00
_cell.angle_gamma   90.00
#
_symmetry.space_group_name_H-M   'P 1'
#
loop_
_entity.id
_entity.type
_entity.pdbx_description
1 polymer ?
#
loop_
_entity_poly.entity_id
_entity_poly.type
_entity_poly.pdbx_seq_one_letter_code
_entity_poly.pdbx_strand_id
1 'polypeptide(L)'
;MAYEAHLTRAELWVYDKEPITFEEVVALDLPDGFEAVENGTFSDGAVSINLGKCVVYTRPDGVKNFLIFGNGAPYFKMLSEEDATPFIKLAELLGAKVQGDEGEIYTRDGVQWE
;
A
#
# COMPACT_ATOMS: atom_id res chain seq x y z
N MET A 1 6.89 -12.19 11.27
CA MET A 1 7.78 -11.37 10.42
C MET A 1 6.89 -10.39 9.69
N ALA A 2 7.33 -9.15 9.46
CA ALA A 2 6.56 -8.23 8.62
C ALA A 2 6.94 -8.50 7.17
N TYR A 3 5.94 -8.66 6.31
CA TYR A 3 6.10 -8.80 4.87
C TYR A 3 5.92 -7.43 4.22
N GLU A 4 6.52 -7.24 3.04
CA GLU A 4 6.36 -6.05 2.22
C GLU A 4 5.56 -6.42 0.98
N ALA A 5 4.69 -5.50 0.55
CA ALA A 5 3.95 -5.60 -0.69
C ALA A 5 3.87 -4.24 -1.36
N HIS A 6 3.70 -4.27 -2.67
CA HIS A 6 3.72 -3.13 -3.56
C HIS A 6 2.42 -3.02 -4.34
N LEU A 7 1.99 -1.80 -4.66
CA LEU A 7 0.98 -1.59 -5.69
C LEU A 7 1.70 -1.37 -7.02
N THR A 8 1.38 -2.17 -8.02
CA THR A 8 2.04 -2.14 -9.32
C THR A 8 1.05 -2.42 -10.45
N ARG A 9 1.31 -1.85 -11.64
CA ARG A 9 0.62 -2.23 -12.89
C ARG A 9 1.49 -3.14 -13.76
N ALA A 10 2.77 -3.25 -13.44
CA ALA A 10 3.71 -4.11 -14.14
C ALA A 10 3.48 -5.59 -13.81
N GLU A 11 4.10 -6.47 -14.60
CA GLU A 11 4.15 -7.90 -14.33
C GLU A 11 4.81 -8.18 -12.97
N LEU A 12 5.97 -7.55 -12.73
CA LEU A 12 6.67 -7.55 -11.44
C LEU A 12 6.96 -6.11 -11.01
N TRP A 13 6.71 -5.79 -9.73
CA TRP A 13 6.84 -4.46 -9.15
C TRP A 13 8.27 -3.91 -9.27
N VAL A 14 9.29 -4.78 -9.19
CA VAL A 14 10.70 -4.41 -9.35
C VAL A 14 11.02 -3.84 -10.74
N TYR A 15 10.17 -4.11 -11.73
CA TYR A 15 10.31 -3.66 -13.11
C TYR A 15 9.29 -2.60 -13.50
N ASP A 16 8.54 -2.05 -12.54
CA ASP A 16 7.56 -1.01 -12.82
C ASP A 16 8.27 0.30 -13.26
N LYS A 17 8.11 0.64 -14.54
CA LYS A 17 8.68 1.84 -15.15
C LYS A 17 7.77 3.06 -15.00
N GLU A 18 6.50 2.84 -14.66
CA GLU A 18 5.51 3.88 -14.47
C GLU A 18 4.76 3.62 -13.15
N PRO A 19 5.47 3.70 -12.00
CA PRO A 19 4.88 3.38 -10.71
C PRO A 19 3.72 4.30 -10.38
N ILE A 20 2.76 3.76 -9.64
CA ILE A 20 1.64 4.55 -9.11
C ILE A 20 2.19 5.69 -8.24
N THR A 21 1.78 6.91 -8.57
CA THR A 21 2.20 8.13 -7.89
C THR A 21 1.23 8.50 -6.77
N PHE A 22 1.70 9.33 -5.83
CA PHE A 22 0.85 9.87 -4.77
C PHE A 22 -0.26 10.74 -5.35
N GLU A 23 0.07 11.52 -6.39
CA GLU A 23 -0.84 12.42 -7.09
C GLU A 23 -1.99 11.66 -7.77
N GLU A 24 -1.72 10.48 -8.35
CA GLU A 24 -2.77 9.61 -8.89
C GLU A 24 -3.75 9.16 -7.80
N VAL A 25 -3.26 8.85 -6.60
CA VAL A 25 -4.11 8.40 -5.50
C VAL A 25 -4.93 9.55 -4.92
N VAL A 26 -4.35 10.75 -4.79
CA VAL A 26 -5.05 11.96 -4.34
C VAL A 26 -6.15 12.40 -5.32
N ALA A 27 -6.01 12.07 -6.61
CA ALA A 27 -7.02 12.36 -7.61
C ALA A 27 -8.25 11.43 -7.54
N LEU A 28 -8.21 10.35 -6.75
CA LEU A 28 -9.33 9.44 -6.55
C LEU A 28 -10.32 9.94 -5.49
N ASP A 29 -11.56 9.46 -5.58
CA ASP A 29 -12.47 9.42 -4.44
C ASP A 29 -12.04 8.24 -3.54
N LEU A 30 -11.30 8.55 -2.48
CA LEU A 30 -10.69 7.53 -1.63
C LEU A 30 -11.75 6.73 -0.86
N PRO A 31 -11.61 5.40 -0.75
CA PRO A 31 -12.53 4.60 0.05
C PRO A 31 -12.52 5.00 1.53
N ASP A 32 -13.61 4.73 2.24
CA ASP A 32 -13.69 4.95 3.68
C ASP A 32 -12.49 4.36 4.44
N GLY A 33 -11.97 5.14 5.38
CA GLY A 33 -10.81 4.78 6.20
C GLY A 33 -9.46 5.18 5.59
N PHE A 34 -9.42 5.60 4.32
CA PHE A 34 -8.21 6.11 3.68
C PHE A 34 -8.05 7.62 3.82
N GLU A 35 -6.80 8.06 4.04
CA GLU A 35 -6.39 9.45 4.08
C GLU A 35 -5.05 9.61 3.36
N ALA A 36 -4.94 10.56 2.43
CA ALA A 36 -3.68 10.91 1.79
C ALA A 36 -2.94 11.99 2.63
N VAL A 37 -1.68 11.74 2.95
CA VAL A 37 -0.88 12.56 3.86
C VAL A 37 0.46 12.89 3.20
N GLU A 38 0.75 14.18 3.02
CA GLU A 38 2.01 14.60 2.38
C GLU A 38 3.25 14.47 3.28
N ASN A 39 3.07 14.62 4.60
CA ASN A 39 4.13 14.57 5.61
C ASN A 39 3.81 13.54 6.69
N GLY A 40 3.63 12.28 6.26
CA GLY A 40 3.30 11.16 7.11
C GLY A 40 4.40 10.86 8.13
N THR A 41 3.99 10.56 9.36
CA THR A 41 4.91 10.14 10.42
C THR A 41 4.32 8.92 11.12
N PHE A 42 5.14 7.92 11.35
CA PHE A 42 4.82 6.81 12.24
C PHE A 42 5.51 7.01 13.58
N SER A 43 4.79 6.82 14.69
CA SER A 43 5.38 6.79 16.02
C SER A 43 4.73 5.74 16.91
N ASP A 44 5.55 5.03 17.67
CA ASP A 44 5.13 4.07 18.71
C ASP A 44 5.32 4.62 20.14
N GLY A 45 5.62 5.93 20.26
CA GLY A 45 5.91 6.60 21.53
C GLY A 45 7.39 6.55 21.96
N ALA A 46 8.19 5.62 21.42
CA ALA A 46 9.63 5.55 21.66
C ALA A 46 10.46 5.97 20.44
N VAL A 47 9.95 5.68 19.25
CA VAL A 47 10.54 5.99 17.96
C VAL A 47 9.56 6.81 17.14
N SER A 48 10.09 7.73 16.33
CA SER A 48 9.33 8.48 15.33
C SER A 48 10.08 8.40 14.00
N ILE A 49 9.38 7.97 12.95
CA ILE A 49 9.93 7.79 11.61
C ILE A 49 9.13 8.65 10.65
N ASN A 50 9.83 9.49 9.89
CA ASN A 50 9.22 10.23 8.79
C ASN A 50 9.00 9.29 7.60
N LEU A 51 7.77 9.17 7.15
CA LEU A 51 7.36 8.33 6.02
C LEU A 51 7.28 9.12 4.70
N GLY A 52 7.33 10.45 4.74
CA GLY A 52 7.10 11.32 3.59
C GLY A 52 5.64 11.25 3.13
N LYS A 53 5.42 11.25 1.80
CA LYS A 53 4.10 11.08 1.21
C LYS A 53 3.61 9.66 1.47
N CYS A 54 2.45 9.53 2.09
CA CYS A 54 1.83 8.24 2.33
C CYS A 54 0.31 8.31 2.28
N VAL A 55 -0.30 7.17 2.04
CA VAL A 55 -1.73 6.96 2.19
C VAL A 55 -1.94 6.08 3.42
N VAL A 56 -2.71 6.58 4.37
CA VAL A 56 -2.98 5.92 5.64
C VAL A 56 -4.34 5.27 5.55
N TYR A 57 -4.41 3.98 5.83
CA TYR A 57 -5.67 3.29 6.10
C TYR A 57 -5.83 3.11 7.60
N THR A 58 -6.92 3.65 8.18
CA THR A 58 -7.27 3.48 9.58
C THR A 58 -8.43 2.50 9.71
N ARG A 59 -8.19 1.38 10.38
CA ARG A 59 -9.19 0.36 10.69
C ARG A 59 -10.19 0.88 11.73
N PRO A 60 -11.39 0.27 11.83
CA PRO A 60 -12.38 0.61 12.85
C PRO A 60 -11.88 0.47 14.30
N ASP A 61 -10.89 -0.40 14.55
CA ASP A 61 -10.24 -0.60 15.85
C ASP A 61 -9.10 0.42 16.13
N GLY A 62 -8.82 1.31 15.17
CA GLY A 62 -7.79 2.36 15.27
C GLY A 62 -6.40 1.95 14.77
N VAL A 63 -6.20 0.69 14.36
CA VAL A 63 -4.93 0.24 13.76
C VAL A 63 -4.71 0.92 12.41
N LYS A 64 -3.48 1.37 12.15
CA LYS A 64 -3.11 2.08 10.92
C LYS A 64 -2.16 1.26 10.06
N ASN A 65 -2.46 1.20 8.77
CA ASN A 65 -1.54 0.73 7.74
C ASN A 65 -1.12 1.89 6.84
N PHE A 66 0.09 1.85 6.32
CA PHE A 66 0.69 2.96 5.58
C PHE A 66 1.18 2.45 4.22
N LEU A 67 0.61 3.00 3.15
CA LEU A 67 1.15 2.89 1.80
C LEU A 67 2.10 4.07 1.58
N ILE A 68 3.38 3.78 1.42
CA ILE A 68 4.46 4.77 1.40
C ILE A 68 4.89 4.99 -0.05
N PHE A 69 4.98 6.26 -0.45
CA PHE A 69 5.43 6.67 -1.77
C PHE A 69 6.90 7.09 -1.69
N GLY A 70 7.77 6.22 -2.20
CA GLY A 70 9.21 6.44 -2.27
C GLY A 70 9.73 6.46 -3.70
N ASN A 71 10.95 5.95 -3.90
CA ASN A 71 11.50 5.74 -5.23
C ASN A 71 11.04 4.36 -5.75
N GLY A 72 10.04 4.33 -6.63
CA GLY A 72 9.53 3.12 -7.25
C GLY A 72 8.07 2.82 -6.89
N ALA A 73 7.67 1.55 -7.01
CA ALA A 73 6.33 1.09 -6.68
C ALA A 73 6.01 1.38 -5.20
N PRO A 74 4.88 2.06 -4.90
CA PRO A 74 4.52 2.39 -3.52
C PRO A 74 4.27 1.10 -2.74
N TYR A 75 4.73 1.09 -1.50
CA TYR A 75 4.84 -0.13 -0.70
C TYR A 75 4.18 0.02 0.66
N PHE A 76 3.74 -1.11 1.23
CA PHE A 76 3.22 -1.16 2.58
C PHE A 76 3.70 -2.42 3.29
N LYS A 77 3.68 -2.37 4.61
CA LYS A 77 4.02 -3.51 5.46
C LYS A 77 2.78 -4.20 5.98
N MET A 78 2.84 -5.52 6.00
CA MET A 78 1.79 -6.38 6.51
C MET A 78 2.33 -7.37 7.54
N LEU A 79 1.57 -7.58 8.60
CA LEU A 79 1.78 -8.62 9.61
C LEU A 79 0.96 -9.88 9.29
N SER A 80 -0.11 -9.72 8.52
CA SER A 80 -0.98 -10.79 8.04
C SER A 80 -1.56 -10.43 6.67
N GLU A 81 -2.01 -11.43 5.91
CA GLU A 81 -2.64 -11.22 4.59
C GLU A 81 -3.88 -10.31 4.67
N GLU A 82 -4.58 -10.28 5.81
CA GLU A 82 -5.73 -9.40 6.02
C GLU A 82 -5.37 -7.92 5.87
N ASP A 83 -4.11 -7.55 6.13
CA ASP A 83 -3.61 -6.18 6.00
C ASP A 83 -3.55 -5.73 4.53
N ALA A 84 -3.52 -6.66 3.58
CA ALA A 84 -3.56 -6.35 2.15
C ALA A 84 -4.97 -6.00 1.66
N THR A 85 -6.02 -6.48 2.32
CA THR A 85 -7.43 -6.25 1.97
C THR A 85 -7.78 -4.80 1.61
N PRO A 86 -7.50 -3.78 2.45
CA PRO A 86 -7.81 -2.40 2.10
C PRO A 86 -7.08 -1.95 0.83
N PHE A 87 -5.83 -2.36 0.66
CA PHE A 87 -5.00 -1.97 -0.48
C PHE A 87 -5.37 -2.69 -1.77
N ILE A 88 -5.98 -3.89 -1.71
CA ILE A 88 -6.55 -4.56 -2.88
C ILE A 88 -7.65 -3.69 -3.50
N LYS A 89 -8.56 -3.14 -2.68
CA LYS A 89 -9.62 -2.24 -3.16
C LYS A 89 -9.04 -0.96 -3.76
N LEU A 90 -7.99 -0.40 -3.15
CA LEU A 90 -7.31 0.77 -3.69
C LEU A 90 -6.62 0.46 -5.03
N ALA A 91 -5.95 -0.69 -5.14
CA ALA A 91 -5.28 -1.14 -6.35
C ALA A 91 -6.28 -1.30 -7.51
N GLU A 92 -7.46 -1.88 -7.26
CA GLU A 92 -8.51 -2.03 -8.27
C GLU A 92 -8.97 -0.67 -8.85
N LEU A 93 -9.10 0.37 -8.01
CA LEU A 93 -9.46 1.72 -8.47
C LEU A 93 -8.37 2.33 -9.36
N LEU A 94 -7.12 1.94 -9.15
CA LEU A 94 -5.95 2.41 -9.90
C LEU A 94 -5.65 1.55 -11.13
N GLY A 95 -6.43 0.47 -11.37
CA GLY A 95 -6.13 -0.52 -12.40
C GLY A 95 -4.81 -1.25 -12.15
N ALA A 96 -4.48 -1.49 -10.88
CA ALA A 96 -3.24 -2.09 -10.41
C ALA A 96 -3.50 -3.40 -9.63
N LYS A 97 -2.42 -4.08 -9.24
CA LYS A 97 -2.44 -5.25 -8.36
C LYS A 97 -1.59 -5.01 -7.11
N VAL A 98 -1.87 -5.77 -6.06
CA VAL A 98 -1.03 -5.85 -4.86
C VAL A 98 -0.10 -7.05 -5.03
N GLN A 99 1.21 -6.82 -5.04
CA GLN A 99 2.21 -7.86 -5.26
C GLN A 99 3.25 -7.91 -4.13
N GLY A 100 3.55 -9.12 -3.65
CA GLY A 100 4.62 -9.38 -2.68
C GLY A 100 6.01 -9.46 -3.32
N ASP A 101 7.03 -9.61 -2.49
CA ASP A 101 8.43 -9.68 -2.93
C ASP A 101 8.76 -10.95 -3.73
N GLU A 102 8.05 -12.05 -3.50
CA GLU A 102 8.29 -13.34 -4.16
C GLU A 102 7.35 -13.56 -5.37
N GLY A 103 6.60 -12.53 -5.77
CA GLY A 103 5.67 -12.56 -6.90
C GLY A 103 4.22 -12.89 -6.53
N GLU A 104 3.91 -12.99 -5.24
CA GLU A 104 2.55 -13.25 -4.74
C GLU A 104 1.60 -12.15 -5.17
N ILE A 105 0.45 -12.50 -5.77
CA ILE A 105 -0.62 -11.55 -6.06
C ILE A 105 -1.70 -11.68 -5.01
N TYR A 106 -1.88 -10.64 -4.21
CA TYR A 106 -2.93 -10.60 -3.19
C TYR A 106 -4.25 -10.17 -3.82
N THR A 107 -5.27 -11.02 -3.71
CA THR A 107 -6.61 -10.77 -4.24
C THR A 107 -7.68 -10.94 -3.15
N ARG A 108 -8.91 -10.56 -3.45
CA ARG A 108 -10.05 -10.77 -2.52
C ARG A 108 -10.32 -12.25 -2.22
N ASP A 109 -9.94 -13.14 -3.12
CA ASP A 109 -10.14 -14.59 -3.00
C ASP A 109 -8.94 -15.31 -2.36
N GLY A 110 -7.89 -14.55 -1.99
CA GLY A 110 -6.65 -15.07 -1.41
C GLY A 110 -5.41 -14.77 -2.27
N VAL A 111 -4.31 -15.44 -1.94
CA VAL A 111 -3.02 -15.29 -2.63
C VAL A 111 -2.96 -16.15 -3.89
N GLN A 112 -2.63 -15.54 -5.02
CA GLN A 112 -2.34 -16.20 -6.30
C GLN A 112 -0.84 -16.12 -6.60
N TRP A 113 -0.34 -17.06 -7.38
CA TRP A 113 1.05 -17.12 -7.81
C TRP A 113 1.09 -17.03 -9.33
N GLU A 114 1.86 -16.09 -9.87
CA GLU A 114 2.19 -16.00 -11.30
C GLU A 114 3.53 -16.67 -11.62
#